data_AF-A0AAD3MJZ5-F1
#
_entry.id   AF-A0AAD3MJZ5-F1
#
_cell.length_a   1.000
_cell.length_b   1.000
_cell.length_c   1.000
_cell.angle_alpha   90.00
_cell.angle_beta   90.00
_cell.angle_gamma   90.00
#
_symmetry.space_group_name_H-M   'P 1'
#
loop_
_entity.id
_entity.type
_entity.pdbx_description
1 polymer ?
#
loop_
_entity_poly.entity_id
_entity_poly.type
_entity_poly.pdbx_seq_one_letter_code
_entity_poly.pdbx_strand_id
1 'polypeptide(L)'
;MRMKELSLRQDPDLRKELALLARGCDFVLPSRFKKRLRAFQQGQAQVRTEEPVTTALSESIPKFYFPQGRPQANLNIDSLISKIEKIFSQFPNERATIEDMGQVAKACECPLYWKVPLFNAAGGDRTGFVSVHKFVAMWRK
;
A
#
# COMPACT_ATOMS: atom_id res chain seq x y z
N MET A 1 44.02 1.48 6.73
CA MET A 1 43.79 0.22 6.01
C MET A 1 42.64 0.45 5.03
N ARG A 2 42.90 0.41 3.71
CA ARG A 2 41.91 0.69 2.66
C ARG A 2 41.02 -0.53 2.44
N MET A 3 39.72 -0.44 2.71
CA MET A 3 38.75 -1.42 2.22
C MET A 3 38.55 -1.19 0.72
N LYS A 4 38.85 -2.22 -0.08
CA LYS A 4 38.64 -2.21 -1.53
C LYS A 4 37.14 -2.37 -1.80
N GLU A 5 36.51 -1.35 -2.38
CA GLU A 5 35.22 -1.49 -3.03
C GLU A 5 35.33 -2.57 -4.12
N LEU A 6 34.64 -3.70 -3.92
CA LEU A 6 34.38 -4.66 -4.99
C LEU A 6 33.27 -4.09 -5.88
N SER A 7 33.66 -3.16 -6.74
CA SER A 7 32.83 -2.59 -7.79
C SER A 7 32.41 -3.70 -8.76
N LEU A 8 31.13 -4.08 -8.69
CA LEU A 8 30.45 -5.00 -9.62
C LEU A 8 30.41 -4.48 -11.08
N ARG A 9 31.05 -3.34 -11.37
CA ARG A 9 31.03 -2.65 -12.67
C ARG A 9 32.30 -2.86 -13.50
N GLN A 10 33.31 -3.56 -13.00
CA GLN A 10 34.61 -3.70 -13.68
C GLN A 10 34.92 -5.11 -14.19
N ASP A 11 33.91 -5.97 -14.31
CA ASP A 11 34.09 -7.29 -14.92
C ASP A 11 33.59 -7.27 -16.38
N PRO A 12 34.50 -7.20 -17.38
CA PRO A 12 34.12 -7.11 -18.79
C PRO A 12 33.41 -8.36 -19.32
N ASP A 13 33.50 -9.48 -18.60
CA ASP A 13 32.86 -10.76 -18.98
C ASP A 13 31.37 -10.77 -18.63
N LEU A 14 31.01 -10.18 -17.47
CA LEU A 14 29.63 -10.09 -17.01
C LEU A 14 28.75 -9.22 -17.93
N ARG A 15 29.35 -8.20 -18.55
CA ARG A 15 28.64 -7.31 -19.50
C ARG A 15 28.28 -8.03 -20.80
N LYS A 16 29.14 -8.95 -21.25
CA LYS A 16 28.90 -9.79 -22.44
C LYS A 16 27.84 -10.85 -22.14
N GLU A 17 27.88 -11.47 -20.96
CA GLU A 17 26.84 -12.44 -20.56
C GLU A 17 25.45 -11.81 -20.42
N LEU A 18 25.34 -10.60 -19.84
CA LEU A 18 24.07 -9.87 -19.75
C LEU A 18 23.51 -9.50 -21.13
N ALA A 19 24.40 -9.13 -22.07
CA ALA A 19 24.02 -8.79 -23.43
C ALA A 19 23.54 -10.01 -24.25
N LEU A 20 24.08 -11.20 -23.96
CA LEU A 20 23.63 -12.48 -24.54
C LEU A 20 22.26 -12.90 -23.98
N LEU A 21 22.02 -12.69 -22.67
CA LEU A 21 20.72 -12.89 -22.03
C LEU A 21 19.62 -12.00 -22.63
N ALA A 22 19.93 -10.73 -22.90
CA ALA A 22 18.98 -9.79 -23.51
C ALA A 22 18.62 -10.14 -24.97
N ARG A 23 19.41 -11.00 -25.62
CA ARG A 23 19.18 -11.50 -26.99
C ARG A 23 18.36 -12.79 -27.07
N GLY A 24 17.87 -13.31 -25.93
CA GLY A 24 16.91 -14.42 -25.93
C GLY A 24 17.51 -15.78 -26.27
N CYS A 25 18.81 -16.00 -26.02
CA CYS A 25 19.38 -17.34 -26.10
C CYS A 25 18.98 -18.16 -24.86
N ASP A 26 18.26 -19.26 -25.07
CA ASP A 26 17.80 -20.18 -24.03
C ASP A 26 18.97 -20.67 -23.17
N PHE A 27 19.07 -20.14 -21.96
CA PHE A 27 20.18 -20.41 -21.08
C PHE A 27 19.80 -21.50 -20.08
N VAL A 28 20.37 -22.70 -20.23
CA VAL A 28 20.67 -23.51 -19.04
C VAL A 28 21.72 -22.73 -18.25
N LEU A 29 21.25 -21.94 -17.28
CA LEU A 29 22.07 -21.18 -16.34
C LEU A 29 23.26 -22.04 -15.85
N PRO A 30 24.51 -21.72 -16.23
CA PRO A 30 25.70 -22.34 -15.69
C PRO A 30 25.63 -22.24 -14.18
N SER A 31 25.93 -23.34 -13.49
CA SER A 31 25.79 -23.49 -12.04
C SER A 31 26.44 -22.36 -11.21
N ARG A 32 27.40 -21.63 -11.79
CA ARG A 32 27.99 -20.42 -11.21
C ARG A 32 26.99 -19.28 -11.00
N PHE A 33 26.10 -19.04 -11.96
CA PHE A 33 25.11 -17.96 -11.86
C PHE A 33 24.04 -18.30 -10.82
N LYS A 34 23.58 -19.56 -10.79
CA LYS A 34 22.62 -20.05 -9.79
C LYS A 34 23.19 -20.02 -8.36
N LYS A 35 24.51 -20.20 -8.20
CA LYS A 35 25.19 -20.08 -6.90
C LYS A 35 25.30 -18.62 -6.45
N ARG A 36 25.61 -17.70 -7.37
CA ARG A 36 25.63 -16.25 -7.10
C ARG A 36 24.24 -15.68 -6.81
N LEU A 37 23.19 -16.12 -7.51
CA LEU A 37 21.81 -15.68 -7.26
C LEU A 37 21.32 -16.12 -5.87
N ARG A 38 21.66 -17.34 -5.44
CA ARG A 38 21.35 -17.84 -4.09
C ARG A 38 22.10 -17.07 -3.00
N ALA A 39 23.37 -16.73 -3.22
CA ALA A 39 24.13 -15.87 -2.31
C ALA A 39 23.52 -14.46 -2.20
N PHE A 40 23.00 -13.91 -3.31
CA PHE A 40 22.33 -12.61 -3.31
C PHE A 40 20.96 -12.65 -2.59
N GLN A 41 20.19 -13.73 -2.74
CA GLN A 41 18.95 -13.95 -1.97
C GLN A 41 19.22 -14.10 -0.47
N GLN A 42 20.27 -14.82 -0.06
CA GLN A 42 20.65 -14.93 1.34
C GLN A 42 21.11 -13.58 1.93
N GLY A 43 21.65 -12.67 1.12
CA GLY A 43 21.99 -11.30 1.54
C GLY A 43 20.78 -10.37 1.73
N GLN A 44 19.62 -10.68 1.16
CA GLN A 44 18.38 -9.89 1.36
C GLN A 44 17.50 -10.40 2.50
N ALA A 45 17.86 -11.50 3.15
CA ALA A 45 17.21 -11.97 4.37
C ALA A 45 17.70 -11.25 5.65
N GLN A 46 18.64 -10.31 5.52
CA GLN A 46 18.83 -9.29 6.55
C GLN A 46 17.76 -8.22 6.32
N VAL A 47 16.68 -8.37 7.08
CA VAL A 47 15.75 -7.31 7.45
C VAL A 47 16.53 -6.00 7.52
N ARG A 48 16.18 -5.07 6.63
CA ARG A 48 16.51 -3.66 6.80
C ARG A 48 15.71 -3.19 8.01
N THR A 49 16.18 -3.54 9.20
CA THR A 49 15.99 -2.71 10.37
C THR A 49 16.78 -1.46 10.00
N GLU A 50 16.06 -0.43 9.59
CA GLU A 50 16.58 0.93 9.56
C GLU A 50 17.02 1.25 10.99
N GLU A 51 18.28 0.95 11.30
CA GLU A 51 18.98 1.56 12.43
C GLU A 51 19.10 3.05 12.11
N PRO A 52 18.51 3.95 12.93
CA PRO A 52 18.48 5.37 12.65
C PRO A 52 19.89 5.94 12.83
N VAL A 53 20.60 6.15 11.72
CA VAL A 53 21.86 6.87 11.72
C VAL A 53 21.58 8.36 11.87
N THR A 54 22.15 8.93 12.95
CA THR A 54 22.27 10.35 13.35
C THR A 54 21.02 11.07 13.89
N THR A 55 20.93 11.08 15.23
CA THR A 55 19.86 11.62 16.09
C THR A 55 20.13 13.05 16.64
N ALA A 56 20.98 13.87 16.02
CA ALA A 56 21.22 15.25 16.52
C ALA A 56 20.49 16.34 15.71
N LEU A 57 20.36 16.17 14.39
CA LEU A 57 19.67 17.15 13.53
C LEU A 57 18.18 16.81 13.33
N SER A 58 17.81 15.53 13.44
CA SER A 58 16.43 15.05 13.30
C SER A 58 15.51 15.46 14.45
N GLU A 59 16.06 15.83 15.61
CA GLU A 59 15.29 16.45 16.70
C GLU A 59 14.96 17.93 16.40
N SER A 60 15.78 18.63 15.62
CA SER A 60 15.63 20.07 15.35
C SER A 60 14.63 20.39 14.24
N ILE A 61 14.42 19.47 13.29
CA ILE A 61 13.50 19.65 12.16
C ILE A 61 12.35 18.65 12.29
N PRO A 62 11.13 19.12 12.63
CA PRO A 62 9.95 18.26 12.65
C PRO A 62 9.69 17.60 11.30
N LYS A 63 9.11 16.41 11.31
CA LYS A 63 8.66 15.75 10.07
C LYS A 63 7.65 16.66 9.35
N PHE A 64 8.01 17.11 8.14
CA PHE A 64 7.20 18.06 7.36
C PHE A 64 6.54 17.44 6.13
N TYR A 65 7.04 16.29 5.66
CA TYR A 65 6.50 15.57 4.50
C TYR A 65 5.78 14.27 4.91
N PHE A 66 4.54 14.12 4.43
CA PHE A 66 3.67 12.99 4.72
C PHE A 66 2.96 12.52 3.43
N PRO A 67 3.43 11.45 2.78
CA PRO A 67 2.88 10.97 1.49
C PRO A 67 1.37 10.65 1.54
N GLN A 68 0.88 10.19 2.69
CA GLN A 68 -0.51 9.80 2.91
C GLN A 68 -1.31 10.85 3.70
N GLY A 69 -0.77 12.07 3.81
CA GLY A 69 -1.34 13.11 4.66
C GLY A 69 -0.87 13.01 6.11
N ARG A 70 -1.10 14.09 6.87
CA ARG A 70 -0.69 14.17 8.26
C ARG A 70 -1.53 13.22 9.11
N PRO A 71 -0.94 12.42 10.02
CA PRO A 71 -1.69 11.60 10.94
C PRO A 71 -2.66 12.47 11.75
N GLN A 72 -3.95 12.16 11.70
CA GLN A 72 -4.94 12.85 12.51
C GLN A 72 -4.96 12.19 13.90
N ALA A 73 -4.74 13.00 14.93
CA ALA A 73 -4.52 12.49 16.29
C ALA A 73 -5.77 11.86 16.95
N ASN A 74 -6.98 12.04 16.40
CA ASN A 74 -8.23 11.79 17.15
C ASN A 74 -9.36 11.12 16.35
N LEU A 75 -9.10 10.49 15.20
CA LEU A 75 -10.16 9.75 14.50
C LEU A 75 -10.34 8.36 15.12
N ASN A 76 -11.40 8.20 15.92
CA ASN A 76 -11.82 6.88 16.38
C ASN A 76 -12.58 6.15 15.24
N ILE A 77 -11.82 5.44 14.41
CA ILE A 77 -12.34 4.69 13.25
C ILE A 77 -13.40 3.67 13.67
N ASP A 78 -13.23 2.98 14.81
CA ASP A 78 -14.20 1.98 15.26
C ASP A 78 -15.53 2.62 15.66
N SER A 79 -15.50 3.80 16.30
CA SER A 79 -16.74 4.55 16.60
C SER A 79 -17.49 4.97 15.33
N LEU A 80 -16.75 5.35 14.29
CA LEU A 80 -17.32 5.73 13.00
C LEU A 80 -17.97 4.52 12.32
N ILE A 81 -17.32 3.36 12.40
CA ILE A 81 -17.83 2.11 11.83
C ILE A 81 -19.07 1.65 12.57
N SER A 82 -19.10 1.73 13.89
CA SER A 82 -20.33 1.44 14.65
C SER A 82 -21.49 2.38 14.28
N LYS A 83 -21.23 3.66 13.99
CA LYS A 83 -22.26 4.58 13.46
C LYS A 83 -22.76 4.12 12.09
N ILE A 84 -21.85 3.73 11.19
CA ILE A 84 -22.18 3.24 9.85
C ILE A 84 -23.03 1.97 9.95
N GLU A 85 -22.61 0.96 10.70
CA GLU A 85 -23.33 -0.30 10.90
C GLU A 85 -24.75 -0.05 11.45
N LYS A 86 -24.88 0.87 12.41
CA LYS A 86 -26.18 1.28 12.96
C LYS A 86 -27.09 1.97 11.95
N ILE A 87 -26.55 2.69 10.97
CA ILE A 87 -27.36 3.27 9.89
C ILE A 87 -27.78 2.18 8.91
N PHE A 88 -26.85 1.29 8.52
CA PHE A 88 -27.17 0.19 7.61
C PHE A 88 -28.19 -0.79 8.19
N SER A 89 -28.22 -1.01 9.51
CA SER A 89 -29.22 -1.86 10.16
C SER A 89 -30.66 -1.31 10.06
N GLN A 90 -30.84 -0.04 9.68
CA GLN A 90 -32.15 0.57 9.43
C GLN A 90 -32.64 0.33 8.00
N PHE A 91 -31.76 -0.08 7.09
CA PHE A 91 -32.11 -0.33 5.70
C PHE A 91 -32.59 -1.77 5.48
N PRO A 92 -33.49 -2.00 4.51
CA PRO A 92 -33.93 -3.35 4.16
C PRO A 92 -32.73 -4.24 3.76
N ASN A 93 -32.62 -5.41 4.42
CA ASN A 93 -31.53 -6.38 4.19
C ASN A 93 -30.11 -5.81 4.40
N GLU A 94 -29.95 -4.73 5.19
CA GLU A 94 -28.67 -4.04 5.40
C GLU A 94 -28.02 -3.56 4.09
N ARG A 95 -28.86 -3.15 3.14
CA ARG A 95 -28.46 -2.66 1.82
C ARG A 95 -28.93 -1.23 1.62
N ALA A 96 -28.00 -0.34 1.30
CA ALA A 96 -28.27 1.06 0.97
C ALA A 96 -28.40 1.23 -0.55
N THR A 97 -29.45 1.90 -0.99
CA THR A 97 -29.59 2.40 -2.37
C THR A 97 -29.00 3.81 -2.50
N ILE A 98 -28.93 4.37 -3.71
CA ILE A 98 -28.41 5.72 -3.93
C ILE A 98 -29.20 6.82 -3.19
N GLU A 99 -30.48 6.57 -2.89
CA GLU A 99 -31.35 7.48 -2.14
C GLU A 99 -30.95 7.51 -0.65
N ASP A 100 -30.62 6.35 -0.09
CA ASP A 100 -30.22 6.17 1.31
C ASP A 100 -28.82 6.72 1.61
N MET A 101 -27.96 6.81 0.60
CA MET A 101 -26.55 7.21 0.75
C MET A 101 -26.36 8.63 1.29
N GLY A 102 -27.40 9.48 1.27
CA GLY A 102 -27.36 10.76 1.98
C GLY A 102 -27.19 10.61 3.49
N GLN A 103 -27.85 9.60 4.08
CA GLN A 103 -27.73 9.28 5.51
C GLN A 103 -26.37 8.65 5.82
N VAL A 104 -25.88 7.77 4.93
CA VAL A 104 -24.56 7.16 5.04
C VAL A 104 -23.45 8.21 4.96
N ALA A 105 -23.53 9.16 4.03
CA ALA A 105 -22.56 10.26 3.92
C ALA A 105 -22.51 11.09 5.22
N LYS A 106 -23.67 11.37 5.83
CA LYS A 106 -23.74 12.06 7.12
C LYS A 106 -23.09 11.26 8.25
N ALA A 107 -23.29 9.94 8.30
CA ALA A 107 -22.66 9.08 9.29
C ALA A 107 -21.13 9.02 9.13
N CYS A 108 -20.64 9.12 7.90
CA CYS A 108 -19.22 9.19 7.55
C CYS A 108 -18.61 10.60 7.75
N GLU A 109 -19.37 11.56 8.28
CA GLU A 109 -18.95 12.95 8.47
C GLU A 109 -18.51 13.61 7.14
N CYS A 110 -19.09 13.14 6.03
CA CYS A 110 -18.84 13.66 4.68
C CYS A 110 -19.93 14.65 4.25
N PRO A 111 -19.60 15.63 3.38
CA PRO A 111 -20.59 16.49 2.76
C PRO A 111 -21.65 15.69 1.97
N LEU A 112 -22.90 16.17 1.92
CA LEU A 112 -24.01 15.45 1.29
C LEU A 112 -23.75 15.04 -0.18
N TYR A 113 -23.05 15.88 -0.94
CA TYR A 113 -22.73 15.59 -2.35
C TYR A 113 -21.78 14.40 -2.54
N TRP A 114 -21.15 13.90 -1.46
CA TRP A 114 -20.34 12.67 -1.48
C TRP A 114 -21.16 11.40 -1.59
N LYS A 115 -22.50 11.46 -1.42
CA LYS A 115 -23.36 10.28 -1.50
C LYS A 115 -23.15 9.45 -2.77
N VAL A 116 -22.92 10.11 -3.92
CA VAL A 116 -22.68 9.43 -5.21
C VAL A 116 -21.26 8.84 -5.29
N PRO A 117 -20.18 9.59 -5.03
CA PRO A 117 -18.83 9.01 -4.93
C PRO A 117 -18.73 7.81 -3.99
N LEU A 118 -19.33 7.89 -2.80
CA LEU A 118 -19.31 6.82 -1.81
C LEU A 118 -20.03 5.57 -2.31
N PHE A 119 -21.18 5.75 -2.98
CA PHE A 119 -21.95 4.66 -3.55
C PHE A 119 -21.18 3.95 -4.67
N ASN A 120 -20.59 4.73 -5.57
CA ASN A 120 -19.82 4.21 -6.69
C ASN A 120 -18.52 3.54 -6.22
N ALA A 121 -17.83 4.11 -5.23
CA ALA A 121 -16.62 3.53 -4.65
C ALA A 121 -16.88 2.16 -4.00
N ALA A 122 -18.04 1.98 -3.38
CA ALA A 122 -18.49 0.68 -2.86
C ALA A 122 -19.03 -0.27 -3.94
N GLY A 123 -19.10 0.18 -5.21
CA GLY A 123 -19.55 -0.58 -6.36
C GLY A 123 -21.07 -0.75 -6.45
N GLY A 124 -21.82 0.20 -5.90
CA GLY A 124 -23.29 0.22 -5.94
C GLY A 124 -23.85 0.53 -7.33
N ASP A 125 -23.09 1.20 -8.19
CA ASP A 125 -23.43 1.48 -9.59
C ASP A 125 -23.67 0.20 -10.40
N ARG A 126 -22.92 -0.87 -10.10
CA ARG A 126 -23.05 -2.16 -10.79
C ARG A 126 -24.18 -3.03 -10.24
N THR A 127 -24.46 -2.97 -8.94
CA THR A 127 -25.43 -3.84 -8.26
C THR A 127 -26.77 -3.18 -7.98
N GLY A 128 -26.86 -1.85 -8.08
CA GLY A 128 -28.03 -1.05 -7.70
C GLY A 128 -28.15 -0.77 -6.19
N PHE A 129 -27.31 -1.41 -5.37
CA PHE A 129 -27.26 -1.24 -3.92
C PHE A 129 -25.86 -1.55 -3.38
N VAL A 130 -25.59 -1.12 -2.15
CA VAL A 130 -24.36 -1.41 -1.40
C VAL A 130 -24.71 -2.12 -0.11
N SER A 131 -24.05 -3.24 0.21
CA SER A 131 -24.18 -3.90 1.51
C SER A 131 -23.24 -3.31 2.55
N VAL A 132 -23.62 -3.41 3.83
CA VAL A 132 -22.81 -2.93 4.97
C VAL A 132 -21.38 -3.46 4.93
N HIS A 133 -21.20 -4.76 4.72
CA HIS A 133 -19.88 -5.39 4.69
C HIS A 133 -18.98 -4.81 3.61
N LYS A 134 -19.53 -4.55 2.41
CA LYS A 134 -18.75 -4.01 1.31
C LYS A 134 -18.40 -2.54 1.54
N PHE A 135 -19.34 -1.78 2.11
CA PHE A 135 -19.09 -0.39 2.46
C PHE A 135 -18.02 -0.25 3.55
N VAL A 136 -18.13 -1.00 4.65
CA VAL A 136 -17.16 -0.98 5.75
C VAL A 136 -15.78 -1.44 5.29
N ALA A 137 -15.70 -2.48 4.45
CA ALA A 137 -14.43 -2.95 3.90
C ALA A 137 -13.75 -1.90 3.00
N MET A 138 -14.53 -1.14 2.22
CA MET A 138 -14.02 -0.02 1.42
C MET A 138 -13.55 1.12 2.32
N TRP A 139 -14.31 1.45 3.36
CA TRP A 139 -14.05 2.58 4.26
C TRP A 139 -12.82 2.38 5.16
N ARG A 140 -12.48 1.13 5.52
CA ARG A 140 -11.30 0.82 6.36
C ARG A 140 -9.97 0.92 5.59
N LYS A 141 -10.00 1.02 4.27
CA LYS A 141 -8.82 0.99 3.40
C LYS A 141 -8.29 2.37 3.10
#